data_AF-A0A967IDF6-F1
#
_entry.id   AF-A0A967IDF6-F1
#
_cell.length_a   1.000
_cell.length_b   1.000
_cell.length_c   1.000
_cell.angle_alpha   90.00
_cell.angle_beta   90.00
_cell.angle_gamma   90.00
#
_symmetry.space_group_name_H-M   'P 1'
#
loop_
_entity.id
_entity.type
_entity.pdbx_description
1 polymer ?
#
loop_
_entity_poly.entity_id
_entity_poly.type
_entity_poly.pdbx_seq_one_letter_code
_entity_poly.pdbx_strand_id
1 'polypeptide(L)'
;DNILLIDRLRRQPVIDKQTGLYNRAYLDPVLAREFDLARRRGKSLSCVKLHVDTLDKLLDTYGETAGETVLSRIGTMLTANCRSCDILVRTDIGEFVALLPEIDAPGAEHVARRIRGALETLRFPEFQGLETPAFSIGVATDPGDGIETHRDLLLAAGRNLNHDRRLTTRRAV
;
A
#
# COMPACT_ATOMS: atom_id res chain seq x y z
N ASP A 1 -29.06 -3.87 21.65
CA ASP A 1 -27.58 -4.01 21.63
C ASP A 1 -26.90 -3.96 20.26
N ASN A 2 -27.58 -4.24 19.13
CA ASN A 2 -26.97 -4.11 17.80
C ASN A 2 -26.63 -2.65 17.41
N ILE A 3 -27.42 -1.69 17.90
CA ILE A 3 -27.24 -0.25 17.63
C ILE A 3 -25.95 0.28 18.28
N LEU A 4 -25.57 -0.21 19.48
CA LEU A 4 -24.36 0.20 20.18
C LEU A 4 -23.08 -0.40 19.56
N LEU A 5 -23.18 -1.60 18.95
CA LEU A 5 -22.07 -2.22 18.21
C LEU A 5 -21.83 -1.49 16.87
N ILE A 6 -22.90 -1.17 16.14
CA ILE A 6 -22.83 -0.35 14.92
C ILE A 6 -22.29 1.05 15.22
N ASP A 7 -22.70 1.67 16.34
CA ASP A 7 -22.21 2.99 16.73
C ASP A 7 -20.75 2.97 17.24
N ARG A 8 -20.28 1.87 17.85
CA ARG A 8 -18.85 1.68 18.18
C ARG A 8 -17.98 1.46 16.94
N LEU A 9 -18.46 0.71 15.95
CA LEU A 9 -17.77 0.54 14.66
C LEU A 9 -17.69 1.87 13.89
N ARG A 10 -18.65 2.78 14.07
CA ARG A 10 -18.65 4.14 13.48
C ARG A 10 -17.69 5.13 14.15
N ARG A 11 -17.17 4.83 15.34
CA ARG A 11 -16.33 5.77 16.12
C ARG A 11 -14.83 5.56 16.00
N GLN A 12 -14.38 4.50 15.33
CA GLN A 12 -12.96 4.41 14.99
C GLN A 12 -12.70 5.28 13.75
N PRO A 13 -11.69 6.17 13.79
CA PRO A 13 -11.32 6.92 12.60
C PRO A 13 -10.98 5.91 11.52
N VAL A 14 -11.68 5.94 10.39
CA VAL A 14 -11.46 5.06 9.23
C VAL A 14 -10.22 5.51 8.45
N ILE A 15 -9.69 6.69 8.78
CA ILE A 15 -8.53 7.32 8.19
C ILE A 15 -7.34 7.23 9.15
N ASP A 16 -6.19 6.81 8.63
CA ASP A 16 -4.91 6.90 9.29
C ASP A 16 -4.43 8.36 9.32
N LYS A 17 -4.29 8.94 10.52
CA LYS A 17 -3.98 10.37 10.68
C LYS A 17 -2.62 10.76 10.10
N GLN A 18 -1.68 9.81 10.05
CA GLN A 18 -0.32 10.08 9.60
C GLN A 18 -0.24 10.23 8.07
N THR A 19 -0.96 9.38 7.37
CA THR A 19 -0.84 9.23 5.91
C THR A 19 -2.03 9.79 5.14
N GLY A 20 -3.15 10.05 5.83
CA GLY A 20 -4.41 10.49 5.20
C GLY A 20 -5.13 9.38 4.44
N LEU A 21 -4.57 8.16 4.41
CA LEU A 21 -5.16 7.00 3.75
C LEU A 21 -6.19 6.32 4.65
N TYR A 22 -6.92 5.36 4.12
CA TYR A 22 -7.72 4.48 4.98
C TYR A 22 -6.82 3.66 5.90
N ASN A 23 -7.34 3.29 7.07
CA ASN A 23 -6.60 2.41 8.00
C ASN A 23 -6.96 0.93 7.81
N ARG A 24 -6.23 0.05 8.50
CA ARG A 24 -6.42 -1.40 8.46
C ARG A 24 -7.87 -1.84 8.68
N ALA A 25 -8.62 -1.17 9.58
CA ALA A 25 -10.01 -1.53 9.88
C ALA A 25 -10.93 -1.39 8.66
N TYR A 26 -10.56 -0.55 7.68
CA TYR A 26 -11.30 -0.40 6.45
C TYR A 26 -11.03 -1.51 5.43
N LEU A 27 -9.88 -2.19 5.49
CA LEU A 27 -9.42 -3.07 4.41
C LEU A 27 -10.29 -4.32 4.19
N ASP A 28 -10.50 -5.12 5.23
CA ASP A 28 -11.23 -6.40 5.09
C ASP A 28 -12.66 -6.20 4.55
N PRO A 29 -13.50 -5.27 5.09
CA PRO A 29 -14.85 -5.07 4.58
C PRO A 29 -14.88 -4.49 3.17
N VAL A 30 -13.95 -3.57 2.83
CA VAL A 30 -13.93 -2.96 1.49
C VAL A 30 -13.44 -3.95 0.44
N LEU A 31 -12.42 -4.76 0.78
CA LEU A 31 -11.89 -5.79 -0.10
C LEU A 31 -12.93 -6.86 -0.41
N ALA A 32 -13.64 -7.38 0.59
CA ALA A 32 -14.70 -8.36 0.38
C ALA A 32 -15.78 -7.80 -0.57
N ARG A 33 -16.19 -6.53 -0.37
CA ARG A 33 -17.17 -5.86 -1.22
C ARG A 33 -16.69 -5.71 -2.67
N GLU A 34 -15.48 -5.19 -2.87
CA GLU A 34 -14.95 -4.95 -4.22
C GLU A 34 -14.68 -6.25 -4.97
N PHE A 35 -14.26 -7.31 -4.26
CA PHE A 35 -14.05 -8.62 -4.84
C PHE A 35 -15.35 -9.23 -5.38
N ASP A 36 -16.41 -9.22 -4.56
CA ASP A 36 -17.73 -9.68 -4.99
C ASP A 36 -18.30 -8.83 -6.12
N LEU A 37 -18.02 -7.52 -6.12
CA LEU A 37 -18.44 -6.61 -7.18
C LEU A 37 -17.73 -6.92 -8.50
N ALA A 38 -16.40 -7.07 -8.48
CA ALA A 38 -15.59 -7.37 -9.64
C ALA A 38 -16.02 -8.68 -10.29
N ARG A 39 -16.16 -9.76 -9.50
CA ARG A 39 -16.63 -11.06 -9.99
C ARG A 39 -18.03 -11.00 -10.59
N ARG A 40 -18.98 -10.33 -9.93
CA ARG A 40 -20.35 -10.16 -10.46
C ARG A 40 -20.38 -9.41 -11.79
N ARG A 41 -19.45 -8.47 -12.01
CA ARG A 41 -19.33 -7.69 -13.24
C ARG A 41 -18.47 -8.35 -14.31
N GLY A 42 -17.84 -9.50 -14.02
CA GLY A 42 -16.83 -10.09 -14.90
C GLY A 42 -15.63 -9.16 -15.14
N LYS A 43 -15.26 -8.38 -14.13
CA LYS A 43 -14.13 -7.45 -14.15
C LYS A 43 -13.02 -7.94 -13.22
N SER A 44 -11.82 -7.46 -13.47
CA SER A 44 -10.67 -7.75 -12.62
C SER A 44 -10.65 -6.86 -11.37
N LEU A 45 -10.07 -7.40 -10.30
CA LEU A 45 -9.65 -6.63 -9.13
C LEU A 45 -8.19 -6.94 -8.86
N SER A 46 -7.34 -5.93 -8.93
CA SER A 46 -5.93 -6.06 -8.61
C SER A 46 -5.60 -5.48 -7.25
N CYS A 47 -4.53 -5.99 -6.65
CA CYS A 47 -3.96 -5.50 -5.41
C CYS A 47 -2.48 -5.22 -5.62
N VAL A 48 -2.05 -4.01 -5.26
CA VAL A 48 -0.64 -3.65 -5.12
C VAL A 48 -0.35 -3.52 -3.63
N LYS A 49 0.62 -4.28 -3.15
CA LYS A 49 1.10 -4.24 -1.77
C LYS A 49 2.49 -3.61 -1.74
N LEU A 50 2.70 -2.65 -0.86
CA LEU A 50 3.96 -1.91 -0.68
C LEU A 50 4.43 -2.08 0.77
N HIS A 51 5.70 -2.39 0.96
CA HIS A 51 6.35 -2.50 2.26
C HIS A 51 7.62 -1.65 2.29
N VAL A 52 7.83 -0.88 3.36
CA VAL A 52 9.04 -0.08 3.59
C VAL A 52 10.08 -0.93 4.34
N ASP A 53 11.01 -1.54 3.62
CA ASP A 53 11.91 -2.58 4.14
C ASP A 53 12.91 -2.05 5.19
N THR A 54 13.27 -0.77 5.12
CA THR A 54 14.29 -0.16 6.01
C THR A 54 13.69 0.80 7.03
N LEU A 55 12.42 0.62 7.39
CA LEU A 55 11.75 1.55 8.32
C LEU A 55 12.40 1.54 9.71
N ASP A 56 12.70 0.38 10.27
CA ASP A 56 13.34 0.28 11.59
C ASP A 56 14.68 1.02 11.64
N LYS A 57 15.54 0.79 10.64
CA LYS A 57 16.84 1.50 10.51
C LYS A 57 16.67 3.00 10.39
N LEU A 58 15.62 3.44 9.69
CA LEU A 58 15.32 4.85 9.53
C LEU A 58 14.89 5.47 10.87
N LEU A 59 14.02 4.78 11.62
CA LEU A 59 13.60 5.19 12.96
C LEU A 59 14.78 5.25 13.93
N ASP A 60 15.67 4.24 13.90
CA ASP A 60 16.86 4.20 14.75
C ASP A 60 17.84 5.34 14.43
N THR A 61 17.97 5.72 13.15
CA THR A 61 18.97 6.70 12.69
C THR A 61 18.46 8.14 12.77
N TYR A 62 17.20 8.38 12.45
CA TYR A 62 16.62 9.73 12.27
C TYR A 62 15.45 10.03 13.22
N GLY A 63 15.02 9.04 14.02
CA GLY A 63 13.96 9.18 15.01
C GLY A 63 12.53 9.05 14.44
N GLU A 64 11.56 9.03 15.35
CA GLU A 64 10.14 8.84 15.04
C GLU A 64 9.59 9.92 14.10
N THR A 65 9.95 11.19 14.30
CA THR A 65 9.52 12.30 13.44
C THR A 65 9.93 12.10 11.98
N ALA A 66 11.09 11.49 11.72
CA ALA A 66 11.51 11.17 10.36
C ALA A 66 10.67 10.05 9.77
N GLY A 67 10.43 8.98 10.53
CA GLY A 67 9.56 7.88 10.10
C GLY A 67 8.14 8.37 9.78
N GLU A 68 7.58 9.18 10.65
CA GLU A 68 6.30 9.86 10.45
C GLU A 68 6.28 10.66 9.14
N THR A 69 7.28 11.51 8.90
CA THR A 69 7.37 12.34 7.70
C THR A 69 7.47 11.49 6.43
N VAL A 70 8.26 10.42 6.47
CA VAL A 70 8.45 9.49 5.37
C VAL A 70 7.14 8.80 5.00
N LEU A 71 6.45 8.24 5.98
CA LEU A 71 5.18 7.56 5.79
C LEU A 71 4.10 8.53 5.28
N SER A 72 4.08 9.76 5.78
CA SER A 72 3.16 10.80 5.33
C SER A 72 3.37 11.19 3.86
N ARG A 73 4.63 11.38 3.43
CA ARG A 73 4.97 11.61 2.02
C ARG A 73 4.62 10.42 1.14
N ILE A 74 4.78 9.19 1.61
CA ILE A 74 4.34 7.99 0.88
C ILE A 74 2.82 8.01 0.68
N GLY A 75 2.04 8.31 1.73
CA GLY A 75 0.58 8.43 1.62
C GLY A 75 0.13 9.49 0.60
N THR A 76 0.76 10.66 0.65
CA THR A 76 0.52 11.75 -0.30
C THR A 76 0.87 11.33 -1.73
N MET A 77 2.03 10.68 -1.92
CA MET A 77 2.48 10.19 -3.21
C MET A 77 1.54 9.14 -3.79
N LEU A 78 1.09 8.18 -2.98
CA LEU A 78 0.14 7.16 -3.42
C LEU A 78 -1.17 7.80 -3.89
N THR A 79 -1.68 8.78 -3.13
CA THR A 79 -2.90 9.53 -3.48
C THR A 79 -2.74 10.27 -4.82
N ALA A 80 -1.58 10.88 -5.07
CA ALA A 80 -1.31 11.59 -6.32
C ALA A 80 -1.09 10.65 -7.54
N ASN A 81 -0.74 9.39 -7.30
CA ASN A 81 -0.39 8.41 -8.33
C ASN A 81 -1.44 7.31 -8.52
N CYS A 82 -2.58 7.39 -7.84
CA CYS A 82 -3.68 6.46 -7.97
C CYS A 82 -4.97 7.20 -8.37
N ARG A 83 -5.94 6.47 -8.92
CA ARG A 83 -7.22 7.03 -9.32
C ARG A 83 -8.08 7.29 -8.08
N SER A 84 -9.06 8.18 -8.19
CA SER A 84 -10.01 8.44 -7.10
C SER A 84 -10.87 7.24 -6.72
N CYS A 85 -11.03 6.27 -7.63
CA CYS A 85 -11.74 5.02 -7.38
C CYS A 85 -10.87 3.94 -6.73
N ASP A 86 -9.54 4.10 -6.74
CA ASP A 86 -8.62 3.16 -6.12
C ASP A 86 -8.70 3.32 -4.60
N ILE A 87 -8.58 2.20 -3.87
CA ILE A 87 -8.69 2.22 -2.42
C ILE A 87 -7.32 2.05 -1.81
N LEU A 88 -6.84 3.12 -1.16
CA LEU A 88 -5.51 3.19 -0.56
C LEU A 88 -5.63 3.01 0.95
N VAL A 89 -4.93 2.02 1.47
CA VAL A 89 -4.99 1.63 2.89
C VAL A 89 -3.59 1.49 3.47
N ARG A 90 -3.36 2.04 4.66
CA ARG A 90 -2.22 1.68 5.50
C ARG A 90 -2.62 0.53 6.42
N THR A 91 -1.99 -0.63 6.23
CA THR A 91 -2.35 -1.89 6.89
C THR A 91 -1.51 -2.17 8.12
N ASP A 92 -0.31 -1.60 8.19
CA ASP A 92 0.63 -1.73 9.30
C ASP A 92 1.55 -0.49 9.36
N ILE A 93 2.53 -0.50 10.27
CA ILE A 93 3.44 0.63 10.52
C ILE A 93 4.14 1.08 9.22
N GLY A 94 4.65 0.14 8.41
CA GLY A 94 5.33 0.42 7.14
C GLY A 94 4.69 -0.25 5.92
N GLU A 95 3.43 -0.66 6.03
CA GLU A 95 2.75 -1.46 5.00
C GLU A 95 1.52 -0.74 4.43
N PHE A 96 1.44 -0.74 3.11
CA PHE A 96 0.39 -0.09 2.33
C PHE A 96 -0.22 -1.06 1.32
N VAL A 97 -1.50 -0.90 1.05
CA VAL A 97 -2.26 -1.64 0.05
C VAL A 97 -3.02 -0.65 -0.84
N ALA A 98 -2.94 -0.84 -2.15
CA ALA A 98 -3.81 -0.23 -3.13
C ALA A 98 -4.67 -1.32 -3.78
N LEU A 99 -5.98 -1.27 -3.55
CA LEU A 99 -6.94 -2.06 -4.32
C LEU A 99 -7.33 -1.28 -5.58
N LEU A 100 -7.30 -1.96 -6.72
CA LEU A 100 -7.44 -1.38 -8.04
C LEU A 100 -8.64 -2.03 -8.75
N PRO A 101 -9.87 -1.53 -8.51
CA PRO A 101 -11.06 -2.05 -9.18
C PRO A 101 -10.97 -1.89 -10.70
N GLU A 102 -11.38 -2.91 -11.43
CA GLU A 102 -11.45 -2.91 -12.90
C GLU A 102 -10.09 -2.66 -13.57
N ILE A 103 -9.00 -3.05 -12.91
CA ILE A 103 -7.65 -3.11 -13.48
C ILE A 103 -7.24 -4.59 -13.60
N ASP A 104 -6.70 -4.97 -14.75
CA ASP A 104 -6.17 -6.30 -15.02
C ASP A 104 -4.69 -6.43 -14.64
N ALA A 105 -4.11 -7.62 -14.75
CA ALA A 105 -2.73 -7.85 -14.31
C ALA A 105 -1.70 -6.95 -15.03
N PRO A 106 -1.72 -6.78 -16.38
CA PRO A 106 -0.83 -5.84 -17.05
C PRO A 106 -1.01 -4.38 -16.59
N GLY A 107 -2.25 -3.95 -16.37
CA GLY A 107 -2.55 -2.62 -15.84
C GLY A 107 -2.04 -2.43 -14.42
N ALA A 108 -2.18 -3.44 -13.56
CA ALA A 108 -1.72 -3.40 -12.18
C ALA A 108 -0.18 -3.32 -12.11
N GLU A 109 0.52 -4.06 -12.97
CA GLU A 109 1.98 -3.95 -13.12
C GLU A 109 2.41 -2.57 -13.59
N HIS A 110 1.62 -1.92 -14.46
CA HIS A 110 1.88 -0.54 -14.85
C HIS A 110 1.71 0.43 -13.67
N VAL A 111 0.66 0.27 -12.87
CA VAL A 111 0.46 1.07 -11.65
C VAL A 111 1.59 0.84 -10.64
N ALA A 112 2.00 -0.41 -10.41
CA ALA A 112 3.10 -0.75 -9.52
C ALA A 112 4.43 -0.11 -9.97
N ARG A 113 4.72 -0.13 -11.28
CA ARG A 113 5.91 0.57 -11.83
C ARG A 113 5.83 2.08 -11.66
N ARG A 114 4.65 2.69 -11.84
CA ARG A 114 4.45 4.13 -11.59
C ARG A 114 4.71 4.47 -10.13
N ILE A 115 4.12 3.71 -9.20
CA ILE A 115 4.33 3.86 -7.75
C ILE A 115 5.81 3.73 -7.41
N ARG A 116 6.51 2.72 -7.95
CA ARG A 116 7.95 2.54 -7.79
C ARG A 116 8.75 3.77 -8.24
N GLY A 117 8.51 4.24 -9.47
CA GLY A 117 9.18 5.42 -9.99
C GLY A 117 8.93 6.67 -9.13
N ALA A 118 7.70 6.85 -8.65
CA ALA A 118 7.36 7.97 -7.77
C ALA A 118 8.06 7.86 -6.40
N LEU A 119 8.11 6.67 -5.78
CA LEU A 119 8.85 6.43 -4.53
C LEU A 119 10.33 6.80 -4.68
N GLU A 120 10.99 6.37 -5.75
CA GLU A 120 12.41 6.67 -6.03
C GLU A 120 12.71 8.18 -6.16
N THR A 121 11.69 8.99 -6.47
CA THR A 121 11.83 10.45 -6.57
C THR A 121 11.57 11.18 -5.26
N LEU A 122 11.07 10.50 -4.22
CA LEU A 122 10.85 11.14 -2.92
C LEU A 122 12.18 11.61 -2.33
N ARG A 123 12.16 12.83 -1.77
CA ARG A 123 13.29 13.45 -1.06
C ARG A 123 12.83 13.88 0.31
N PHE A 124 13.77 14.01 1.25
CA PHE A 124 13.49 14.42 2.62
C PHE A 124 14.51 15.49 3.06
N PRO A 125 14.48 16.69 2.44
CA PRO A 125 15.48 17.74 2.68
C PRO A 125 15.53 18.22 4.14
N GLU A 126 14.44 18.05 4.89
CA GLU A 126 14.36 18.31 6.33
C GLU A 126 15.25 17.39 7.19
N PHE A 127 15.70 16.24 6.66
CA PHE A 127 16.58 15.30 7.38
C PHE A 127 17.91 15.14 6.61
N GLN A 128 18.97 15.73 7.14
CA GLN A 128 20.28 15.72 6.50
C GLN A 128 20.78 14.27 6.28
N GLY A 129 21.06 13.93 5.01
CA GLY A 129 21.57 12.61 4.63
C GLY A 129 20.51 11.50 4.55
N LEU A 130 19.23 11.80 4.79
CA LEU A 130 18.16 10.82 4.63
C LEU A 130 17.85 10.60 3.14
N GLU A 131 18.15 9.40 2.66
CA GLU A 131 17.77 8.94 1.33
C GLU A 131 16.38 8.29 1.32
N THR A 132 15.87 8.01 0.12
CA THR A 132 14.64 7.21 -0.03
C THR A 132 14.84 5.84 0.60
N PRO A 133 13.94 5.39 1.50
CA PRO A 133 14.06 4.07 2.11
C PRO A 133 13.93 2.97 1.05
N ALA A 134 14.52 1.81 1.31
CA ALA A 134 14.27 0.65 0.45
C ALA A 134 12.83 0.16 0.63
N PHE A 135 12.25 -0.37 -0.44
CA PHE A 135 10.88 -0.83 -0.43
C PHE A 135 10.69 -2.06 -1.33
N SER A 136 9.71 -2.88 -0.95
CA SER A 136 9.24 -4.02 -1.71
C SER A 136 7.83 -3.74 -2.22
N ILE A 137 7.55 -4.13 -3.46
CA ILE A 137 6.20 -4.06 -4.04
C ILE A 137 5.85 -5.43 -4.58
N GLY A 138 4.62 -5.86 -4.33
CA GLY A 138 4.05 -7.10 -4.87
C GLY A 138 2.67 -6.84 -5.44
N VAL A 139 2.34 -7.59 -6.49
CA VAL A 139 1.10 -7.43 -7.26
C VAL A 139 0.38 -8.76 -7.34
N ALA A 140 -0.95 -8.74 -7.26
CA ALA A 140 -1.79 -9.89 -7.61
C ALA A 140 -3.11 -9.41 -8.22
N THR A 141 -3.77 -10.26 -9.00
CA THR A 141 -5.01 -9.92 -9.72
C THR A 141 -6.01 -11.08 -9.74
N ASP A 142 -7.25 -10.82 -9.34
CA ASP A 142 -8.40 -11.70 -9.59
C ASP A 142 -9.10 -11.27 -10.90
N PRO A 143 -9.54 -12.21 -11.76
CA PRO A 143 -9.19 -13.63 -11.75
C PRO A 143 -7.72 -13.85 -12.13
N GLY A 144 -7.07 -14.83 -11.48
CA GLY A 144 -5.64 -15.11 -11.65
C GLY A 144 -4.99 -15.57 -10.33
N ASP A 145 -3.68 -15.80 -10.36
CA ASP A 145 -2.82 -16.00 -9.18
C ASP A 145 -3.27 -17.05 -8.14
N GLY A 146 -4.13 -17.99 -8.53
CA GLY A 146 -4.72 -18.99 -7.64
C GLY A 146 -5.69 -18.40 -6.60
N ILE A 147 -6.40 -17.31 -6.95
CA ILE A 147 -7.28 -16.59 -6.03
C ILE A 147 -8.69 -17.21 -6.02
N GLU A 148 -9.09 -17.74 -4.87
CA GLU A 148 -10.44 -18.28 -4.66
C GLU A 148 -11.31 -17.35 -3.82
N THR A 149 -10.71 -16.73 -2.80
CA THR A 149 -11.34 -15.80 -1.86
C THR A 149 -10.70 -14.42 -1.92
N HIS A 150 -11.41 -13.40 -1.42
CA HIS A 150 -10.89 -12.04 -1.35
C HIS A 150 -9.58 -11.94 -0.53
N ARG A 151 -9.39 -12.79 0.49
CA ARG A 151 -8.15 -12.84 1.27
C ARG A 151 -6.97 -13.39 0.48
N ASP A 152 -7.22 -14.31 -0.44
CA ASP A 152 -6.17 -14.88 -1.28
C ASP A 152 -5.52 -13.82 -2.17
N LEU A 153 -6.27 -12.79 -2.58
CA LEU A 153 -5.72 -11.65 -3.34
C LEU A 153 -4.65 -10.90 -2.53
N LEU A 154 -4.90 -10.61 -1.25
CA LEU A 154 -3.91 -9.97 -0.37
C LEU A 154 -2.71 -10.87 -0.12
N LEU A 155 -2.95 -12.16 0.12
CA LEU A 155 -1.90 -13.14 0.35
C LEU A 155 -1.02 -13.31 -0.88
N ALA A 156 -1.60 -13.37 -2.08
CA ALA A 156 -0.89 -13.45 -3.35
C ALA A 156 -0.01 -12.21 -3.57
N ALA A 157 -0.56 -11.01 -3.37
CA ALA A 157 0.24 -9.78 -3.48
C ALA A 157 1.40 -9.75 -2.46
N GLY A 158 1.18 -10.28 -1.25
CA GLY A 158 2.23 -10.44 -0.25
C GLY A 158 3.32 -11.45 -0.63
N ARG A 159 2.96 -12.60 -1.21
CA ARG A 159 3.92 -13.59 -1.73
C ARG A 159 4.77 -13.02 -2.87
N ASN A 160 4.19 -12.12 -3.65
CA ASN A 160 4.85 -11.47 -4.78
C ASN A 160 5.64 -10.22 -4.39
N LEU A 161 5.81 -9.91 -3.09
CA LEU A 161 6.66 -8.80 -2.66
C LEU A 161 8.10 -9.06 -3.10
N ASN A 162 8.57 -8.28 -4.07
CA ASN A 162 9.95 -8.33 -4.52
C ASN A 162 10.72 -7.06 -4.11
N HIS A 163 11.88 -7.29 -3.50
CA HIS A 163 12.77 -6.25 -3.00
C HIS A 163 13.40 -5.43 -4.12
N ASP A 164 13.53 -4.12 -3.92
CA ASP A 164 14.32 -3.28 -4.80
C ASP A 164 15.83 -3.45 -4.49
N ARG A 165 16.56 -4.11 -5.39
CA ARG A 165 17.99 -4.50 -5.19
C ARG A 165 18.98 -3.33 -5.30
N ARG A 166 18.54 -2.08 -5.36
CA ARG A 166 19.43 -0.93 -5.68
C ARG A 166 20.39 -0.50 -4.57
N LEU A 167 20.20 -0.93 -3.31
CA LEU A 167 21.18 -0.66 -2.25
C LEU A 167 22.45 -1.54 -2.32
N THR A 168 22.51 -2.55 -3.20
CA THR A 168 23.73 -3.37 -3.36
C THR A 168 24.72 -2.86 -4.42
N THR A 169 24.42 -1.77 -5.14
CA THR A 169 25.26 -1.33 -6.30
C THR A 169 25.76 0.13 -6.22
N ARG A 170 25.83 0.74 -5.03
CA ARG A 170 26.50 2.04 -4.84
C ARG A 170 27.63 2.03 -3.81
N ARG A 171 28.38 0.92 -3.75
CA ARG A 171 29.75 0.86 -3.22
C ARG A 171 30.64 0.11 -4.21
N ALA A 172 31.03 0.81 -5.27
CA ALA A 172 32.23 0.55 -6.08
C ALA A 172 32.24 1.52 -7.27
N VAL A 173 32.68 2.77 -7.04
CA VAL A 173 33.72 3.47 -7.82
C VAL A 173 34.36 4.47 -6.86
#